data_AF-A0A0S4IVT4-F1
#
_entry.id   AF-A0A0S4IVT4-F1
#
_cell.length_a   1.000
_cell.length_b   1.000
_cell.length_c   1.000
_cell.angle_alpha   90.00
_cell.angle_beta   90.00
_cell.angle_gamma   90.00
#
_symmetry.space_group_name_H-M   'P 1'
#
loop_
_entity.id
_entity.type
_entity.pdbx_description
1 polymer ?
#
loop_
_entity_poly.entity_id
_entity_poly.type
_entity_poly.pdbx_seq_one_letter_code
_entity_poly.pdbx_strand_id
1 'polypeptide(L)' 'VVFKIGMAKSVHHARVLIQQRHIAVAKQIVTIPSFIVRTSSERHIAFADASPFGAGRIGRVKRVKRNAAKKKSSGEDDE' A
#
# COMPACT_ATOMS: atom_id res chain seq x y z
N VAL A 1 7.13 -8.76 -12.47
CA VAL A 1 6.84 -9.71 -11.37
C VAL A 1 5.57 -9.29 -10.62
N VAL A 2 5.58 -8.17 -9.88
CA VAL A 2 4.41 -7.70 -9.09
C VAL A 2 3.09 -7.62 -9.88
N PHE A 3 3.10 -7.07 -11.11
CA PHE A 3 1.91 -7.06 -11.98
C PHE A 3 1.45 -8.47 -12.40
N LYS A 4 2.40 -9.36 -12.73
CA LYS A 4 2.09 -10.72 -13.20
C LYS A 4 1.46 -11.59 -12.09
N ILE A 5 1.77 -11.32 -10.83
CA ILE A 5 1.20 -12.01 -9.65
C ILE A 5 -0.20 -11.45 -9.30
N GLY A 6 -0.67 -10.40 -9.97
CA GLY A 6 -2.01 -9.83 -9.77
C GLY A 6 -2.13 -8.82 -8.63
N MET A 7 -1.01 -8.42 -8.00
CA MET A 7 -1.02 -7.42 -6.91
C MET A 7 -1.26 -5.97 -7.39
N ALA A 8 -1.12 -5.74 -8.71
CA ALA A 8 -1.29 -4.43 -9.32
C ALA A 8 -2.16 -4.53 -10.57
N LYS A 9 -2.87 -3.45 -10.88
CA LYS A 9 -3.77 -3.36 -12.06
C LYS A 9 -3.02 -3.25 -13.39
N SER A 10 -1.80 -2.73 -13.38
CA SER A 10 -0.98 -2.53 -14.57
C SER A 10 0.51 -2.50 -14.21
N VAL A 11 1.38 -2.58 -15.20
CA VAL A 11 2.84 -2.43 -15.02
C VAL A 11 3.23 -1.05 -14.46
N HIS A 12 2.50 -0.01 -14.87
CA HIS A 12 2.69 1.35 -14.38
C HIS A 12 2.27 1.47 -12.91
N HIS A 13 1.13 0.85 -12.55
CA HIS A 13 0.67 0.81 -11.16
C HIS A 13 1.68 0.05 -10.27
N ALA A 14 2.23 -1.08 -10.74
CA ALA A 14 3.26 -1.81 -10.00
C ALA A 14 4.51 -0.94 -9.74
N ARG A 15 4.97 -0.16 -10.71
CA ARG A 15 6.10 0.77 -10.53
C ARG A 15 5.84 1.79 -9.43
N VAL A 16 4.64 2.38 -9.42
CA VAL A 16 4.23 3.34 -8.38
C VAL A 16 4.19 2.68 -7.01
N LEU A 17 3.62 1.48 -6.89
CA LEU A 17 3.56 0.75 -5.61
C LEU A 17 4.95 0.45 -5.03
N ILE A 18 5.90 0.06 -5.89
CA ILE A 18 7.28 -0.21 -5.46
C ILE A 18 7.97 1.10 -5.01
N GLN A 19 7.91 2.16 -5.82
CA GLN A 19 8.54 3.44 -5.48
C GLN A 19 7.97 4.08 -4.21
N GLN A 20 6.65 3.98 -4.01
CA GLN A 20 5.96 4.48 -2.82
C GLN A 20 6.12 3.58 -1.59
N ARG A 21 7.03 2.57 -1.66
CA ARG A 21 7.40 1.71 -0.54
C ARG A 21 6.25 0.80 -0.05
N HIS A 22 5.33 0.43 -0.93
CA HIS A 22 4.19 -0.41 -0.58
C HIS A 22 4.46 -1.91 -0.70
N ILE A 23 5.50 -2.32 -1.42
CA ILE A 23 5.84 -3.73 -1.65
C ILE A 23 7.06 -4.13 -0.83
N ALA A 24 6.99 -5.30 -0.21
CA ALA A 24 8.09 -5.97 0.46
C ALA A 24 8.37 -7.33 -0.18
N VAL A 25 9.64 -7.73 -0.16
CA VAL A 25 10.09 -9.08 -0.50
C VAL A 25 10.60 -9.69 0.79
N ALA A 26 9.88 -10.71 1.28
CA ALA A 26 9.98 -11.20 2.65
C ALA A 26 9.83 -10.05 3.66
N LYS A 27 10.90 -9.68 4.37
CA LYS A 27 10.90 -8.62 5.39
C LYS A 27 11.40 -7.27 4.87
N GLN A 28 11.95 -7.24 3.66
CA GLN A 28 12.62 -6.04 3.14
C GLN A 28 11.68 -5.26 2.23
N ILE A 29 11.52 -3.97 2.54
CA ILE A 29 10.82 -3.04 1.66
C ILE A 29 11.72 -2.75 0.45
N VAL A 30 11.17 -2.93 -0.75
CA VAL A 30 11.86 -2.67 -2.02
C VAL A 30 11.36 -1.36 -2.59
N THR A 31 12.28 -0.47 -2.96
CA THR A 31 11.97 0.87 -3.48
C THR A 31 12.30 1.03 -4.97
N ILE A 32 13.07 0.10 -5.54
CA ILE A 32 13.55 0.17 -6.92
C ILE A 32 12.77 -0.82 -7.79
N PRO A 33 12.03 -0.36 -8.82
CA PRO A 33 11.24 -1.24 -9.69
C PRO A 33 12.07 -2.09 -10.64
N SER A 34 13.36 -1.78 -10.80
CA SER A 34 14.32 -2.57 -11.57
C SER A 34 14.94 -3.72 -10.77
N PHE A 35 14.53 -3.93 -9.52
CA PHE A 35 15.00 -5.06 -8.71
C PHE A 35 14.58 -6.40 -9.34
N ILE A 36 15.57 -7.23 -9.63
CA ILE A 36 15.36 -8.57 -10.17
C ILE A 36 15.08 -9.51 -8.99
N VAL A 37 13.85 -9.99 -8.90
CA VAL A 37 13.42 -10.92 -7.85
C VAL A 37 13.98 -12.31 -8.12
N ARG A 38 14.59 -12.93 -7.11
CA ARG A 38 15.05 -14.33 -7.16
C ARG A 38 13.88 -15.29 -7.03
N THR A 39 13.93 -16.43 -7.70
CA THR A 39 12.88 -17.47 -7.67
C THR A 39 12.52 -17.93 -6.26
N SER A 40 13.50 -18.07 -5.36
CA SER A 40 13.25 -18.44 -3.95
C SER A 40 12.46 -17.38 -3.17
N SER A 41 12.57 -16.12 -3.59
CA SER A 41 11.93 -14.96 -2.95
C SER A 41 10.60 -14.58 -3.59
N GLU A 42 10.25 -15.17 -4.75
CA GLU A 42 9.05 -14.83 -5.50
C GLU A 42 7.76 -15.10 -4.73
N ARG A 43 7.72 -16.18 -3.94
CA ARG A 43 6.58 -16.49 -3.04
C ARG A 43 6.46 -15.56 -1.84
N HIS A 44 7.49 -14.79 -1.54
CA HIS A 44 7.54 -13.91 -0.37
C HIS A 44 7.23 -12.44 -0.75
N ILE A 45 6.72 -12.19 -1.95
CA ILE A 45 6.30 -10.86 -2.36
C ILE A 45 4.94 -10.56 -1.72
N ALA A 46 4.88 -9.53 -0.89
CA ALA A 46 3.67 -9.10 -0.21
C ALA A 46 3.60 -7.58 -0.10
N PHE A 47 2.46 -7.04 0.32
CA PHE A 47 2.41 -5.66 0.78
C PHE A 47 3.23 -5.52 2.06
N ALA A 48 3.97 -4.42 2.19
CA ALA A 48 4.73 -4.16 3.41
C ALA A 48 3.79 -3.96 4.60
N ASP A 49 4.14 -4.46 5.78
CA ASP A 49 3.30 -4.32 6.98
C ASP A 49 3.06 -2.85 7.35
N ALA A 50 4.06 -2.00 7.14
CA ALA A 50 3.97 -0.56 7.35
C ALA A 50 3.13 0.18 6.29
N SER A 51 2.80 -0.48 5.16
CA SER A 51 2.00 0.09 4.08
C SER A 51 0.53 0.20 4.50
N PRO A 52 -0.19 1.26 4.09
CA PRO A 52 -1.64 1.36 4.26
C PRO A 52 -2.44 0.21 3.63
N PHE A 53 -1.85 -0.56 2.70
CA PHE A 53 -2.48 -1.72 2.04
C PHE A 53 -2.18 -3.06 2.72
N GLY A 54 -1.21 -3.10 3.64
CA GLY A 54 -0.98 -4.25 4.52
C GLY A 54 -1.80 -4.06 5.79
N ALA A 55 -1.11 -3.84 6.92
CA ALA A 55 -1.73 -3.56 8.22
C ALA A 55 -1.34 -2.17 8.77
N GLY A 56 -0.74 -1.34 7.93
CA GLY A 56 -0.17 -0.06 8.33
C GLY A 56 -1.22 1.02 8.56
N ARG A 57 -0.78 2.12 9.19
CA ARG A 57 -1.63 3.28 9.44
C ARG A 57 -2.17 3.83 8.12
N ILE A 58 -3.48 4.06 8.08
CA ILE A 58 -4.15 4.68 6.93
C ILE A 58 -3.46 6.01 6.56
N GLY A 59 -3.26 6.21 5.25
CA GLY A 59 -2.59 7.36 4.67
C GLY A 59 -3.20 8.70 5.09
N ARG A 60 -2.38 9.76 5.09
CA ARG A 60 -2.74 11.09 5.62
C ARG A 60 -4.06 11.61 5.07
N VAL A 61 -4.24 11.63 3.75
CA VAL A 61 -5.44 12.19 3.12
C VAL A 61 -6.70 11.41 3.53
N LYS A 62 -6.64 10.07 3.52
CA LYS A 62 -7.78 9.24 3.93
C LYS A 62 -8.09 9.40 5.42
N ARG A 63 -7.08 9.62 6.26
CA ARG A 63 -7.25 9.96 7.68
C ARG A 63 -7.93 11.33 7.88
N VAL A 64 -7.47 12.37 7.18
CA VAL A 64 -8.07 13.71 7.25
C VAL A 64 -9.53 13.68 6.81
N LYS A 65 -9.83 13.02 5.67
CA LYS A 65 -11.22 12.86 5.20
C LYS A 65 -12.11 12.11 6.20
N ARG A 66 -11.62 11.03 6.80
CA ARG A 66 -12.37 10.27 7.82
C ARG A 66 -12.69 11.13 9.04
N ASN A 67 -11.73 11.92 9.51
CA ASN A 67 -11.94 12.79 10.68
C ASN A 67 -12.92 13.92 10.37
N ALA A 68 -12.85 14.52 9.18
CA ALA A 68 -13.82 15.53 8.74
C ALA A 68 -15.24 14.93 8.66
N ALA A 69 -15.39 13.72 8.11
CA ALA A 69 -16.67 13.02 8.06
C ALA A 69 -17.22 12.73 9.47
N LYS A 70 -16.38 12.26 10.39
CA LYS A 70 -16.77 12.03 11.80
C LYS A 70 -17.23 13.30 12.50
N LYS A 71 -16.55 14.42 12.26
CA LYS A 71 -16.94 15.73 12.84
C LYS A 71 -18.26 16.22 12.28
N LYS A 72 -18.54 15.93 11.01
CA LYS A 72 -19.83 16.27 10.39
C LYS A 72 -20.97 15.45 10.98
N SER A 73 -20.81 14.14 11.14
CA SER A 73 -21.84 13.29 11.74
C SER A 73 -22.10 13.61 13.21
N SER A 74 -21.07 13.97 13.99
CA SER A 74 -21.27 14.33 15.41
C SER A 74 -21.92 15.70 15.63
N GLY A 75 -22.01 16.54 14.58
CA GLY A 75 -22.69 17.84 14.66
C GLY A 75 -24.13 17.79 14.15
N GLU A 76 -24.57 16.66 13.59
CA GLU A 76 -25.95 16.43 13.12
C GLU A 76 -26.82 15.77 14.20
N ASP A 77 -26.23 15.21 15.26
CA ASP A 77 -26.93 14.60 16.39
C ASP A 77 -27.23 15.59 17.56
N ASP A 78 -26.77 16.85 17.45
CA ASP A 78 -26.97 17.93 18.44
C ASP A 78 -28.02 18.98 17.99
N GLU A 79 -28.80 18.70 16.92
CA GLU A 79 -29.99 19.45 16.46
C GLU A 79 -31.23 18.54 16.47
#